data_AF-A0A813JUE6-F1
#
_entry.id   AF-A0A813JUE6-F1
#
_cell.length_a   1.000
_cell.length_b   1.000
_cell.length_c   1.000
_cell.angle_alpha   90.00
_cell.angle_beta   90.00
_cell.angle_gamma   90.00
#
_symmetry.space_group_name_H-M   'P 1'
#
loop_
_entity.id
_entity.type
_entity.pdbx_description
1 polymer ?
#
loop_
_entity_poly.entity_id
_entity_poly.type
_entity_poly.pdbx_seq_one_letter_code
_entity_poly.pdbx_strand_id
1 'polypeptide(L)'
;VLFACIYVAEQSFKLVAYRARYFKGCMNVFDLCLACMSVLDLIMSVAIESSTGFDFMVLFRLLRLARLGSLVRLFRVFKPLWRLVCVVLISIRTVVWAWLLIGLIIYIFGLIFFRSLHPHTCPGGLGEDDADLHEYFGSVGKAWFTVFQTITLE
;
A
#
# COMPACT_ATOMS: atom_id res chain seq x y z
N VAL A 1 -10.53 11.45 27.17
CA VAL A 1 -11.78 12.21 26.92
C VAL A 1 -11.52 13.71 26.74
N LEU A 2 -10.91 14.42 27.70
CA LEU A 2 -10.63 15.87 27.58
C LEU A 2 -9.87 16.26 26.31
N PHE A 3 -8.76 15.58 26.00
CA PHE A 3 -8.02 15.81 24.75
C PHE A 3 -8.85 15.55 23.49
N ALA A 4 -9.75 14.57 23.51
CA ALA A 4 -10.62 14.26 22.38
C ALA A 4 -11.69 15.34 22.19
N CYS A 5 -12.29 15.83 23.28
CA CYS A 5 -13.27 16.93 23.23
C CYS A 5 -12.64 18.22 22.73
N ILE A 6 -11.44 18.59 23.22
CA ILE A 6 -10.70 19.76 22.76
C ILE A 6 -10.36 19.63 21.26
N TYR A 7 -9.96 18.44 20.83
CA TYR A 7 -9.65 18.18 19.43
C TYR A 7 -10.89 18.27 18.53
N VAL A 8 -12.01 17.68 18.93
CA VAL A 8 -13.28 17.77 18.19
C VAL A 8 -13.79 19.21 18.13
N ALA A 9 -13.62 19.97 19.21
CA ALA A 9 -13.93 21.41 19.24
C ALA A 9 -13.03 22.21 18.28
N GLU A 10 -11.72 21.95 18.26
CA GLU A 10 -10.78 22.60 17.34
C GLU A 10 -11.08 22.28 15.87
N GLN A 11 -11.40 21.01 15.58
CA GLN A 11 -11.74 20.55 14.22
C GLN A 11 -13.07 21.13 13.73
N SER A 12 -14.09 21.22 14.61
CA SER A 12 -15.37 21.85 14.27
C SER A 12 -15.21 23.36 14.07
N PHE A 13 -14.36 24.04 14.85
CA PHE A 13 -14.03 25.45 14.62
C PHE A 13 -13.35 25.70 13.26
N LYS A 14 -12.40 24.83 12.87
CA LYS A 14 -11.77 24.86 11.55
C LYS A 14 -12.76 24.60 10.42
N LEU A 15 -13.72 23.71 10.62
CA LEU A 15 -14.77 23.40 9.63
C LEU A 15 -15.72 24.60 9.42
N VAL A 16 -16.08 25.29 10.51
CA VAL A 16 -16.91 26.50 10.47
C VAL A 16 -16.17 27.67 9.81
N ALA A 17 -14.86 27.83 10.07
CA ALA A 17 -14.06 28.91 9.50
C ALA A 17 -13.84 28.78 7.98
N TYR A 18 -13.69 27.56 7.45
CA TYR A 18 -13.35 27.33 6.03
C TYR A 18 -14.53 26.91 5.12
N ARG A 19 -15.74 26.70 5.69
CA ARG A 19 -17.03 26.41 5.01
C ARG A 19 -16.90 25.49 3.77
N ALA A 20 -16.90 26.07 2.56
CA ALA A 20 -16.94 25.33 1.29
C ALA A 20 -15.55 25.09 0.67
N ARG A 21 -14.52 25.86 1.07
CA ARG A 21 -13.13 25.63 0.62
C ARG A 21 -12.52 24.38 1.29
N TYR A 22 -13.09 23.97 2.43
CA TYR A 22 -12.68 22.81 3.21
C TYR A 22 -12.79 21.50 2.40
N PHE A 23 -13.87 21.31 1.64
CA PHE A 23 -14.13 20.08 0.88
C PHE A 23 -13.30 19.92 -0.41
N LYS A 24 -12.67 20.98 -0.91
CA LYS A 24 -11.75 20.87 -2.07
C LYS A 24 -10.38 20.31 -1.70
N GLY A 25 -10.00 20.30 -0.42
CA GLY A 25 -8.74 19.73 0.04
C GLY A 25 -8.91 18.28 0.50
N CYS A 26 -8.41 17.30 -0.27
CA CYS A 26 -8.43 15.88 0.13
C CYS A 26 -7.88 15.64 1.54
N MET A 27 -6.84 16.38 1.94
CA MET A 27 -6.24 16.24 3.27
C MET A 27 -7.16 16.66 4.41
N ASN A 28 -8.05 17.62 4.16
CA ASN A 28 -8.97 18.18 5.13
C ASN A 28 -10.20 17.28 5.33
N VAL A 29 -10.69 16.70 4.24
CA VAL A 29 -11.75 15.67 4.25
C VAL A 29 -11.25 14.43 4.99
N PHE A 30 -9.99 14.04 4.79
CA PHE A 30 -9.37 12.95 5.53
C PHE A 30 -9.25 13.25 7.03
N ASP A 31 -8.81 14.46 7.41
CA ASP A 31 -8.75 14.86 8.83
C ASP A 31 -10.12 14.84 9.51
N LEU A 32 -11.17 15.27 8.79
CA LEU A 32 -12.55 15.20 9.26
C LEU A 32 -13.02 13.74 9.44
N CYS A 33 -12.75 12.87 8.46
CA CYS A 33 -13.10 11.45 8.54
C CYS A 33 -12.42 10.77 9.73
N LEU A 34 -11.13 11.04 9.94
CA LEU A 34 -10.40 10.54 11.11
C LEU A 34 -11.01 11.08 12.42
N ALA A 35 -11.42 12.35 12.46
CA ALA A 35 -12.02 12.95 13.66
C ALA A 35 -13.35 12.25 14.01
N CYS A 36 -14.21 12.01 13.02
CA CYS A 36 -15.44 11.24 13.19
C CYS A 36 -15.15 9.81 13.68
N MET A 37 -14.17 9.11 13.09
CA MET A 37 -13.75 7.78 13.53
C MET A 37 -13.29 7.75 14.99
N SER A 38 -12.53 8.77 15.45
CA SER A 38 -12.10 8.87 16.85
C SER A 38 -13.28 9.08 17.81
N VAL A 39 -14.30 9.83 17.41
CA VAL A 39 -15.51 10.03 18.22
C VAL A 39 -16.35 8.77 18.28
N LEU A 40 -16.49 8.07 17.16
CA LEU A 40 -17.19 6.78 17.10
C LEU A 40 -16.51 5.72 17.97
N ASP A 41 -15.18 5.64 17.97
CA ASP A 41 -14.43 4.75 18.86
C ASP A 41 -14.73 5.02 20.34
N LEU A 42 -14.80 6.31 20.73
CA LEU A 42 -15.13 6.70 22.10
C LEU A 42 -16.54 6.25 22.48
N ILE A 43 -17.54 6.54 21.64
CA ILE A 43 -18.94 6.18 21.88
C ILE A 43 -19.10 4.66 21.97
N MET A 44 -18.49 3.93 21.04
CA MET A 44 -18.51 2.47 21.04
C MET A 44 -17.80 1.88 22.25
N SER A 45 -16.68 2.45 22.69
CA SER A 45 -15.97 1.96 23.89
C SER A 45 -16.83 2.04 25.16
N VAL A 46 -17.68 3.06 25.27
CA VAL A 46 -18.62 3.23 26.40
C VAL A 46 -19.84 2.31 26.23
N ALA A 47 -20.35 2.13 25.01
CA ALA A 47 -21.48 1.25 24.74
C ALA A 47 -21.13 -0.24 24.96
N ILE A 48 -19.91 -0.66 24.63
CA ILE A 48 -19.48 -2.06 24.75
C ILE A 48 -19.38 -2.51 26.22
N GLU A 49 -19.07 -1.61 27.17
CA GLU A 49 -19.15 -1.93 28.61
C GLU A 49 -20.57 -2.36 29.03
N SER A 50 -21.60 -1.96 28.28
CA SER A 50 -23.01 -2.26 28.58
C SER A 50 -23.61 -3.45 27.82
N SER A 51 -22.93 -4.02 26.81
CA SER A 51 -23.50 -5.11 25.98
C SER A 51 -22.47 -6.10 25.44
N THR A 52 -22.59 -7.37 25.83
CA THR A 52 -21.70 -8.50 25.49
C THR A 52 -22.15 -9.27 24.23
N GLY A 53 -22.33 -8.57 23.10
CA GLY A 53 -22.66 -9.21 21.82
C GLY A 53 -21.44 -9.57 20.97
N PHE A 54 -21.48 -10.68 20.22
CA PHE A 54 -20.39 -11.13 19.32
C PHE A 54 -20.01 -10.10 18.24
N ASP A 55 -20.96 -9.28 17.74
CA ASP A 55 -20.70 -8.22 16.76
C ASP A 55 -19.74 -7.14 17.29
N PHE A 56 -19.77 -6.88 18.60
CA PHE A 56 -18.91 -5.87 19.21
C PHE A 56 -17.42 -6.26 19.17
N MET A 57 -17.09 -7.55 19.06
CA MET A 57 -15.70 -8.01 18.99
C MET A 57 -15.05 -7.72 17.63
N VAL A 58 -15.79 -7.86 16.53
CA VAL A 58 -15.32 -7.49 15.19
C VAL A 58 -15.20 -5.97 15.08
N LEU A 59 -16.21 -5.24 15.57
CA LEU A 59 -16.19 -3.79 15.56
C LEU A 59 -15.02 -3.23 16.40
N PHE A 60 -14.74 -3.81 17.57
CA PHE A 60 -13.60 -3.45 18.41
C PHE A 60 -12.25 -3.68 17.71
N ARG A 61 -12.10 -4.76 16.92
CA ARG A 61 -10.89 -4.99 16.10
C ARG A 61 -10.72 -3.90 15.04
N LEU A 62 -11.81 -3.53 14.35
CA LEU A 62 -11.79 -2.46 13.35
C LEU A 62 -11.44 -1.11 13.97
N LEU A 63 -12.03 -0.81 15.12
CA LEU A 63 -11.77 0.41 15.89
C LEU A 63 -10.32 0.49 16.39
N ARG A 64 -9.75 -0.64 16.83
CA ARG A 64 -8.33 -0.72 17.21
C ARG A 64 -7.40 -0.41 16.01
N LEU A 65 -7.77 -0.86 14.80
CA LEU A 65 -7.09 -0.48 13.56
C LEU A 65 -7.28 1.01 13.22
N ALA A 66 -8.48 1.56 13.41
CA ALA A 66 -8.74 2.99 13.22
C ALA A 66 -7.94 3.87 14.20
N ARG A 67 -7.67 3.37 15.42
CA ARG A 67 -6.74 3.97 16.38
C ARG A 67 -5.31 4.08 15.82
N LEU A 68 -4.85 3.10 15.02
CA LEU A 68 -3.58 3.21 14.28
C LEU A 68 -3.63 4.31 13.22
N GLY A 69 -4.78 4.56 12.61
CA GLY A 69 -5.01 5.73 11.75
C GLY A 69 -4.81 7.06 12.49
N SER A 70 -4.99 7.10 13.82
CA SER A 70 -4.68 8.29 14.62
C SER A 70 -3.18 8.50 14.82
N LEU A 71 -2.35 7.45 14.73
CA LEU A 71 -0.88 7.60 14.69
C LEU A 71 -0.40 8.31 13.42
N VAL A 72 -1.14 8.21 12.32
CA VAL A 72 -0.89 9.01 11.10
C VAL A 72 -0.95 10.52 11.38
N ARG A 73 -1.77 10.95 12.36
CA ARG A 73 -1.78 12.35 12.81
C ARG A 73 -0.45 12.75 13.45
N LEU A 74 0.19 11.86 14.21
CA LEU A 74 1.49 12.14 14.84
C LEU A 74 2.56 12.39 13.78
N PHE A 75 2.59 11.60 12.70
CA PHE A 75 3.47 11.82 11.56
C PHE A 75 3.23 13.17 10.84
N ARG A 76 2.00 13.70 10.88
CA ARG A 76 1.66 15.03 10.35
C ARG A 76 2.07 16.18 11.26
N VAL A 77 2.08 16.00 12.58
CA VAL A 77 2.60 17.00 13.55
C VAL A 77 4.07 17.29 13.26
N PHE A 78 4.82 16.27 12.86
CA PHE A 78 6.15 16.43 12.29
C PHE A 78 6.08 16.98 10.85
N LYS A 79 5.89 18.30 10.72
CA LYS A 79 5.95 19.04 9.44
C LYS A 79 7.12 18.66 8.51
N PRO A 80 8.36 18.35 8.98
CA PRO A 80 9.41 17.86 8.09
C PRO A 80 9.16 16.44 7.55
N LEU A 81 8.71 15.50 8.39
CA LEU A 81 8.42 14.12 7.97
C LEU A 81 7.29 14.07 6.94
N TRP A 82 6.21 14.83 7.16
CA TRP A 82 5.10 14.88 6.21
C TRP A 82 5.50 15.39 4.83
N ARG A 83 6.40 16.39 4.76
CA ARG A 83 6.93 16.89 3.49
C ARG A 83 7.70 15.80 2.73
N LEU A 84 8.51 15.01 3.43
CA LEU A 84 9.22 13.88 2.82
C LEU A 84 8.23 12.86 2.24
N VAL A 85 7.20 12.49 3.01
CA VAL A 85 6.16 11.55 2.55
C VAL A 85 5.43 12.11 1.32
N CYS A 86 5.06 13.39 1.30
CA CYS A 86 4.45 13.99 0.12
C CYS A 86 5.35 13.91 -1.11
N VAL A 87 6.65 14.19 -0.97
CA VAL A 87 7.61 14.09 -2.08
C VAL A 87 7.72 12.64 -2.58
N VAL A 88 7.77 11.66 -1.67
CA VAL A 88 7.76 10.23 -2.00
C VAL A 88 6.49 9.86 -2.77
N LEU A 89 5.31 10.30 -2.30
CA LEU A 89 4.03 10.03 -2.98
C LEU A 89 3.95 10.69 -4.35
N ILE A 90 4.52 11.87 -4.54
CA ILE A 90 4.59 12.52 -5.86
C ILE A 90 5.50 11.73 -6.80
N SER A 91 6.64 11.26 -6.27
CA SER A 91 7.64 10.48 -7.01
C SER A 91 7.16 9.06 -7.33
N ILE A 92 6.19 8.53 -6.58
CA ILE A 92 5.66 7.18 -6.85
C ILE A 92 5.08 7.07 -8.25
N ARG A 93 4.44 8.14 -8.76
CA ARG A 93 3.87 8.14 -10.12
C ARG A 93 4.97 7.97 -11.16
N THR A 94 6.08 8.70 -11.02
CA THR A 94 7.23 8.56 -11.94
C THR A 94 7.92 7.22 -11.80
N VAL A 95 8.04 6.72 -10.56
CA VAL A 95 8.62 5.40 -10.27
C VAL A 95 7.78 4.28 -10.87
N VAL A 96 6.44 4.37 -10.86
CA VAL A 96 5.56 3.39 -11.51
C VAL A 96 5.83 3.30 -13.01
N TRP A 97 5.99 4.43 -13.70
CA TRP A 97 6.34 4.42 -15.13
C TRP A 97 7.71 3.78 -15.39
N ALA A 98 8.70 4.07 -14.53
CA ALA A 98 10.01 3.43 -14.62
C ALA A 98 9.94 1.91 -14.39
N TRP A 99 9.19 1.47 -13.37
CA TRP A 99 8.95 0.05 -13.11
C TRP A 99 8.22 -0.65 -14.25
N LEU A 100 7.22 0.00 -14.87
CA LEU A 100 6.54 -0.54 -16.04
C LEU A 100 7.51 -0.71 -17.22
N LEU A 101 8.38 0.26 -17.46
CA LEU A 101 9.37 0.20 -18.54
C LEU A 101 10.40 -0.90 -18.27
N ILE A 102 10.92 -1.00 -17.04
CA ILE A 102 11.83 -2.08 -16.63
C ILE A 102 11.14 -3.45 -16.78
N GLY A 103 9.91 -3.58 -16.31
CA GLY A 103 9.12 -4.81 -16.45
C GLY A 103 8.90 -5.22 -17.90
N LEU A 104 8.65 -4.25 -18.79
CA LEU A 104 8.54 -4.47 -20.23
C LEU A 104 9.84 -4.99 -20.84
N ILE A 105 10.97 -4.38 -20.46
CA ILE A 105 12.30 -4.82 -20.93
C ILE A 105 12.58 -6.26 -20.50
N ILE A 106 12.36 -6.58 -19.22
CA ILE A 106 12.54 -7.94 -18.69
C ILE A 106 11.61 -8.93 -19.41
N TYR A 107 10.38 -8.52 -19.74
CA TYR A 107 9.45 -9.35 -20.51
C TYR A 107 9.94 -9.63 -21.92
N ILE A 108 10.45 -8.63 -22.64
CA ILE A 108 11.00 -8.80 -23.99
C ILE A 108 12.22 -9.73 -23.96
N PHE A 109 13.18 -9.50 -23.06
CA PHE A 109 14.36 -10.35 -22.94
C PHE A 109 14.01 -11.78 -22.50
N GLY A 110 13.12 -11.95 -21.52
CA GLY A 110 12.63 -13.26 -21.10
C GLY A 110 11.95 -14.02 -22.25
N LEU A 111 11.18 -13.34 -23.09
CA LEU A 111 10.54 -13.94 -24.26
C LEU A 111 11.55 -14.30 -25.36
N ILE A 112 12.58 -13.48 -25.57
CA ILE A 112 13.67 -13.78 -26.51
C ILE A 112 14.45 -15.02 -26.04
N PHE A 113 14.83 -15.09 -24.77
CA PHE A 113 15.52 -16.25 -24.21
C PHE A 113 14.65 -17.51 -24.28
N PHE A 114 13.38 -17.41 -23.89
CA PHE A 114 12.42 -18.49 -24.04
C PHE A 114 12.39 -19.01 -25.48
N ARG A 115 12.19 -18.13 -26.47
CA ARG A 115 12.11 -18.53 -27.89
C ARG A 115 13.41 -19.09 -28.45
N SER A 116 14.55 -18.58 -27.99
CA SER A 116 15.88 -18.98 -28.48
C SER A 116 16.34 -20.30 -27.87
N LEU A 117 15.94 -20.58 -26.62
CA LEU A 117 16.33 -21.78 -25.87
C LEU A 117 15.31 -22.93 -26.03
N HIS A 118 14.07 -22.63 -26.41
CA HIS A 118 13.00 -23.62 -26.68
C HIS A 118 13.39 -24.76 -27.65
N PRO A 119 14.18 -24.55 -28.72
CA PRO A 119 14.64 -25.64 -29.58
C PRO A 119 15.53 -26.65 -28.86
N HIS A 120 16.27 -26.23 -27.84
CA HIS A 120 17.17 -27.08 -27.04
C HIS A 120 16.44 -27.79 -25.91
N THR A 121 15.24 -27.33 -25.55
CA THR A 121 14.39 -27.93 -24.50
C THR A 121 13.49 -29.07 -25.00
N CYS A 122 13.50 -29.37 -26.30
CA CYS A 122 12.72 -30.46 -26.89
C CYS A 122 13.41 -31.82 -26.67
N PRO A 123 12.66 -32.93 -26.49
CA PRO A 123 13.14 -34.17 -25.84
C PRO A 123 13.99 -35.08 -26.75
N GLY A 124 15.03 -34.53 -27.37
CA GLY A 124 16.02 -35.26 -28.16
C GLY A 124 17.46 -35.17 -27.62
N GLY A 125 17.72 -34.33 -26.61
CA GLY A 125 19.02 -34.17 -25.95
C GLY A 125 19.09 -34.98 -24.64
N LEU A 126 20.14 -35.79 -24.48
CA LEU A 126 20.43 -36.62 -23.31
C LEU A 126 21.47 -35.93 -22.40
N GLY A 127 21.31 -34.63 -22.12
CA GLY A 127 22.23 -33.85 -21.28
C GLY A 127 21.62 -33.38 -19.96
N GLU A 128 22.39 -33.41 -18.87
CA GLU A 128 22.02 -32.82 -17.56
C GLU A 128 21.72 -31.31 -17.70
N ASP A 129 22.43 -30.61 -18.60
CA ASP A 129 22.26 -29.17 -18.88
C ASP A 129 20.88 -28.82 -19.47
N ASP A 130 20.22 -29.75 -20.16
CA ASP A 130 18.90 -29.53 -20.78
C ASP A 130 17.77 -29.54 -19.72
N ALA A 131 17.98 -30.24 -18.60
CA ALA A 131 17.04 -30.30 -17.49
C ALA A 131 17.01 -28.97 -16.71
N ASP A 132 18.18 -28.41 -16.44
CA ASP A 132 18.34 -27.10 -15.80
C ASP A 132 17.75 -25.99 -16.68
N LEU A 133 17.98 -26.07 -17.99
CA LEU A 133 17.43 -25.12 -18.96
C LEU A 133 15.90 -25.13 -18.99
N HIS A 134 15.27 -26.30 -18.90
CA HIS A 134 13.82 -26.42 -18.80
C HIS A 134 13.29 -25.92 -17.43
N GLU A 135 14.07 -26.05 -16.36
CA GLU A 135 13.70 -25.53 -15.05
C GLU A 135 13.60 -23.99 -15.06
N TYR A 136 14.58 -23.31 -15.66
CA TYR A 136 14.68 -21.85 -15.72
C TYR A 136 13.92 -21.20 -16.89
N PHE A 137 13.86 -21.86 -18.05
CA PHE A 137 13.27 -21.32 -19.29
C PHE A 137 12.12 -22.15 -19.87
N GLY A 138 11.57 -23.13 -19.12
CA GLY A 138 10.46 -23.97 -19.62
C GLY A 138 9.12 -23.26 -19.80
N SER A 139 8.94 -22.06 -19.23
CA SER A 139 7.73 -21.24 -19.43
C SER A 139 8.10 -19.77 -19.48
N VAL A 140 7.30 -18.96 -20.19
CA VAL A 140 7.49 -17.50 -20.30
C VAL A 140 7.54 -16.84 -18.92
N GLY A 141 6.72 -17.30 -17.96
CA GLY A 141 6.74 -16.76 -16.60
C GLY A 141 8.03 -17.09 -15.83
N LYS A 142 8.57 -18.30 -16.04
CA LYS A 142 9.85 -18.73 -15.46
C LYS A 142 11.01 -17.95 -16.09
N ALA A 143 11.04 -17.82 -17.41
CA ALA A 143 12.05 -17.06 -18.12
C ALA A 143 12.07 -15.58 -17.69
N TRP A 144 10.90 -14.95 -17.52
CA TRP A 144 10.78 -13.59 -16.99
C TRP A 144 11.35 -13.47 -15.57
N PHE A 145 11.03 -14.43 -14.69
CA PHE A 145 11.54 -14.45 -13.32
C PHE A 145 13.06 -14.67 -13.26
N THR A 146 13.59 -15.59 -14.09
CA THR A 146 15.02 -15.86 -14.20
C THR A 146 15.79 -14.60 -14.64
N VAL A 147 15.30 -13.88 -15.66
CA VAL A 147 15.94 -12.61 -16.10
C VAL A 147 15.85 -11.53 -15.02
N PHE A 148 14.73 -11.41 -14.33
CA PHE A 148 14.60 -10.50 -13.19
C PHE A 148 15.59 -10.85 -12.07
N GLN A 149 15.74 -12.15 -11.78
CA GLN A 149 16.67 -12.66 -10.78
C GLN A 149 18.12 -12.35 -11.16
N THR A 150 18.52 -12.55 -12.43
CA THR A 150 19.87 -12.20 -12.90
C THR A 150 20.17 -10.71 -12.73
N ILE A 151 19.25 -9.82 -13.11
CA ILE A 151 19.45 -8.36 -13.00
C ILE A 151 19.51 -7.88 -11.53
N THR A 152 18.90 -8.61 -10.61
CA THR A 152 18.83 -8.23 -9.18
C THR A 152 19.94 -8.88 -8.34
N LEU A 153 20.44 -10.05 -8.76
CA LEU A 153 21.42 -10.85 -8.01
C LEU A 153 22.87 -10.74 -8.53
N GLU A 154 23.13 -10.08 -9.65
CA GLU A 154 24.46 -9.57 -10.01
C GLU A 154 24.77 -8.25 -9.30
#